data_AF-A0ABD0Q5Q3-F1
#
_entry.id   AF-A0ABD0Q5Q3-F1
#
_cell.length_a   1.000
_cell.length_b   1.000
_cell.length_c   1.000
_cell.angle_alpha   90.00
_cell.angle_beta   90.00
_cell.angle_gamma   90.00
#
_symmetry.space_group_name_H-M   'P 1'
#
loop_
_entity.id
_entity.type
_entity.pdbx_description
1 polymer ?
#
loop_
_entity_poly.entity_id
_entity_poly.type
_entity_poly.pdbx_seq_one_letter_code
_entity_poly.pdbx_strand_id
1 'polypeptide(L)'
;ISLWVTAAARQIQVIRKMYFRKVMRMEIGWFDCTSVGELNTRMSDDINKINDAIADQVGVFIQRFTTFVCGFLMGFAKGWKLTLVIISVSPLIGLATGLMALFVAKLTGKELQEYAKAGAVADEVLSSVRTVAAFGGEIKEVD
;
A
#
# COMPACT_ATOMS: atom_id res chain seq x y z
N ILE A 1 5.65 12.93 19.71
CA ILE A 1 4.73 12.70 18.57
C ILE A 1 4.09 14.02 18.11
N SER A 2 3.37 14.75 18.98
CA SER A 2 2.77 16.06 18.64
C SER A 2 3.73 17.07 17.96
N LEU A 3 4.98 17.17 18.43
CA LEU A 3 6.01 18.04 17.81
C LEU A 3 6.36 17.61 16.37
N TRP A 4 6.48 16.31 16.11
CA TRP A 4 6.76 15.76 14.78
C TRP A 4 5.60 16.01 13.81
N VAL A 5 4.37 15.78 14.27
CA VAL A 5 3.16 16.03 13.47
C VAL A 5 3.05 17.51 13.11
N THR A 6 3.37 18.40 14.05
CA THR A 6 3.35 19.86 13.80
C THR A 6 4.43 20.28 12.79
N ALA A 7 5.64 19.73 12.91
CA ALA A 7 6.72 19.97 11.95
C ALA A 7 6.36 19.44 10.54
N ALA A 8 5.80 18.22 10.47
CA ALA A 8 5.30 17.64 9.23
C ALA A 8 4.23 18.52 8.59
N ALA A 9 3.20 18.91 9.35
CA ALA A 9 2.13 19.79 8.86
C ALA A 9 2.70 21.07 8.22
N ARG A 10 3.71 21.70 8.85
CA ARG A 10 4.39 22.88 8.29
C ARG A 10 5.09 22.57 6.96
N GLN A 11 5.79 21.44 6.87
CA GLN A 11 6.47 21.02 5.63
C GLN A 11 5.46 20.76 4.50
N ILE A 12 4.35 20.08 4.79
CA ILE A 12 3.31 19.80 3.79
C ILE A 12 2.68 21.09 3.25
N GLN A 13 2.46 22.10 4.09
CA GLN A 13 1.96 23.40 3.63
C GLN A 13 2.94 24.07 2.65
N VAL A 14 4.24 23.99 2.92
CA VAL A 14 5.27 24.51 2.03
C VAL A 14 5.30 23.74 0.71
N ILE A 15 5.22 22.41 0.75
CA ILE A 15 5.14 21.54 -0.44
C ILE A 15 3.92 21.89 -1.29
N ARG A 16 2.73 21.99 -0.69
CA ARG A 16 1.48 22.33 -1.39
C ARG A 16 1.58 23.70 -2.07
N LYS A 17 2.16 24.69 -1.40
CA LYS A 17 2.38 26.03 -1.97
C LYS A 17 3.38 26.02 -3.13
N MET A 18 4.49 25.29 -3.01
CA MET A 18 5.49 25.17 -4.07
C MET A 18 4.95 24.41 -5.28
N TYR A 19 4.21 23.32 -5.05
CA TYR A 19 3.55 22.54 -6.10
C TYR A 19 2.56 23.42 -6.88
N PHE A 20 1.64 24.08 -6.20
CA PHE A 20 0.66 24.96 -6.84
C PHE A 20 1.35 26.11 -7.60
N ARG A 21 2.40 26.71 -7.04
CA ARG A 21 3.17 27.76 -7.73
C ARG A 21 3.85 27.25 -9.00
N LYS A 22 4.28 26.00 -9.04
CA LYS A 22 4.96 25.41 -10.19
C LYS A 22 3.96 25.04 -11.29
N VAL A 23 2.81 24.47 -10.90
CA VAL A 23 1.70 24.18 -11.83
C VAL A 23 1.22 25.47 -12.51
N MET A 24 1.03 26.57 -11.79
CA MET A 24 0.58 27.84 -12.40
C MET A 24 1.58 28.44 -13.41
N ARG A 25 2.84 27.97 -13.43
CA ARG A 25 3.89 28.47 -14.32
C ARG A 25 4.16 27.52 -15.50
N MET A 26 3.39 26.45 -15.62
CA MET A 26 3.53 25.49 -16.72
C MET A 26 2.96 26.03 -18.02
N GLU A 27 3.51 25.56 -19.13
CA GLU A 27 3.04 25.91 -20.47
C GLU A 27 1.68 25.29 -20.79
N ILE A 28 0.92 25.93 -21.68
CA ILE A 28 -0.45 25.48 -22.02
C ILE A 28 -0.46 24.08 -22.64
N GLY A 29 0.55 23.73 -23.45
CA GLY A 29 0.66 22.39 -24.05
C GLY A 29 0.85 21.26 -23.03
N TRP A 30 1.34 21.57 -21.83
CA TRP A 30 1.41 20.58 -20.76
C TRP A 30 0.02 20.28 -20.16
N PHE A 31 -0.85 21.29 -20.09
CA PHE A 31 -2.24 21.13 -19.66
C PHE A 31 -3.09 20.39 -20.70
N ASP A 32 -2.73 20.46 -21.99
CA ASP A 32 -3.41 19.67 -23.03
C ASP A 32 -3.09 18.16 -22.91
N CYS A 33 -1.91 17.81 -22.42
CA CYS A 33 -1.52 16.42 -22.16
C CYS A 33 -1.95 15.89 -20.77
N THR A 34 -2.26 16.78 -19.82
CA THR A 34 -2.57 16.41 -18.43
C THR A 34 -4.00 16.78 -18.06
N SER A 35 -4.81 15.79 -17.70
CA SER A 35 -6.18 16.05 -17.23
C SER A 35 -6.18 16.87 -15.94
N VAL A 36 -7.00 17.94 -15.92
CA VAL A 36 -7.20 18.79 -14.74
C VAL A 36 -7.74 17.98 -13.55
N GLY A 37 -8.54 16.94 -13.82
CA GLY A 37 -9.06 16.03 -12.80
C GLY A 37 -7.93 15.24 -12.12
N GLU A 38 -7.02 14.68 -12.90
CA GLU A 38 -5.85 13.97 -12.38
C GLU A 38 -4.95 14.89 -11.56
N LEU A 39 -4.76 16.13 -12.02
CA LEU A 39 -3.96 17.12 -11.31
C LEU A 39 -4.51 17.43 -9.91
N ASN A 40 -5.83 17.57 -9.79
CA ASN A 40 -6.51 17.84 -8.51
C ASN A 40 -6.38 16.63 -7.56
N THR A 41 -6.55 15.42 -8.08
CA THR A 41 -6.34 14.18 -7.32
C THR A 41 -4.91 14.08 -6.83
N ARG A 42 -3.90 14.33 -7.68
CA ARG A 42 -2.49 14.32 -7.26
C ARG A 42 -2.18 15.38 -6.20
N MET A 43 -2.76 16.58 -6.33
CA MET A 43 -2.57 17.65 -5.35
C MET A 43 -3.19 17.32 -3.98
N SER A 44 -4.27 16.55 -3.95
CA SER A 44 -4.92 16.17 -2.70
C SER A 44 -4.38 14.86 -2.16
N ASP A 45 -4.52 13.77 -2.90
CA ASP A 45 -4.22 12.42 -2.45
C ASP A 45 -2.72 12.17 -2.29
N ASP A 46 -1.90 12.55 -3.27
CA ASP A 46 -0.45 12.25 -3.18
C ASP A 46 0.23 13.13 -2.13
N ILE A 47 -0.19 14.39 -2.00
CA ILE A 47 0.30 15.27 -0.94
C ILE A 47 -0.15 14.77 0.44
N ASN A 48 -1.37 14.23 0.57
CA ASN A 48 -1.85 13.64 1.83
C ASN A 48 -1.10 12.33 2.15
N LYS A 49 -0.84 11.45 1.18
CA LYS A 49 0.00 10.25 1.39
C LYS A 49 1.40 10.62 1.88
N ILE A 50 1.99 11.71 1.35
CA ILE A 50 3.26 12.25 1.85
C ILE A 50 3.12 12.76 3.29
N ASN A 51 1.99 13.39 3.63
CA ASN A 51 1.70 13.80 5.01
C ASN A 51 1.69 12.61 5.97
N ASP A 52 0.91 11.58 5.66
CA ASP A 52 0.76 10.40 6.51
C ASP A 52 2.12 9.70 6.73
N ALA A 53 2.91 9.59 5.66
CA ALA A 53 4.25 9.02 5.72
C ALA A 53 5.17 9.83 6.64
N ILE A 54 5.19 11.16 6.54
CA ILE A 54 6.11 12.02 7.31
C ILE A 54 5.63 12.23 8.75
N ALA A 55 4.32 12.42 8.96
CA ALA A 55 3.75 12.83 10.24
C ALA A 55 3.68 11.68 11.24
N ASP A 56 3.22 10.51 10.80
CA ASP A 56 2.94 9.37 11.69
C ASP A 56 3.96 8.24 11.52
N GLN A 57 4.18 7.80 10.27
CA GLN A 57 5.00 6.61 10.02
C GLN A 57 6.46 6.80 10.47
N VAL A 58 7.05 7.98 10.26
CA VAL A 58 8.42 8.30 10.71
C VAL A 58 8.52 8.32 12.23
N GLY A 59 7.52 8.88 12.92
CA GLY A 59 7.51 8.95 14.38
C GLY A 59 7.47 7.56 15.02
N VAL A 60 6.56 6.72 14.54
CA VAL A 60 6.45 5.32 14.97
C VAL A 60 7.70 4.52 14.59
N PHE A 61 8.27 4.76 13.42
CA PHE A 61 9.50 4.10 12.98
C PHE A 61 10.67 4.38 13.92
N ILE A 62 10.92 5.65 14.26
CA ILE A 62 12.00 6.04 15.17
C ILE A 62 11.77 5.43 16.56
N GLN A 63 10.53 5.42 17.05
CA GLN A 63 10.19 4.79 18.32
C GLN A 63 10.51 3.29 18.30
N ARG A 64 10.01 2.56 17.30
CA ARG A 64 10.23 1.10 17.17
C ARG A 64 11.71 0.78 17.01
N PHE A 65 12.43 1.57 16.23
CA PHE A 65 13.86 1.42 16.02
C PHE A 65 14.65 1.63 17.32
N THR A 66 14.31 2.68 18.07
CA THR A 66 14.95 2.96 19.36
C THR A 66 14.66 1.85 20.37
N THR A 67 13.41 1.40 20.47
CA THR A 67 13.03 0.28 21.34
C THR A 67 13.77 -1.00 20.98
N PHE A 68 13.92 -1.28 19.69
CA PHE A 68 14.70 -2.42 19.21
C PHE A 68 16.17 -2.31 19.66
N VAL A 69 16.84 -1.21 19.37
CA VAL A 69 18.26 -1.01 19.74
C VAL A 69 18.45 -1.05 21.27
N CYS A 70 17.65 -0.30 22.02
CA CYS A 70 17.72 -0.29 23.49
C CYS A 70 17.42 -1.68 24.08
N GLY A 71 16.45 -2.41 23.54
CA GLY A 71 16.09 -3.76 24.00
C GLY A 71 17.24 -4.75 23.81
N PHE A 72 17.90 -4.72 22.65
CA PHE A 72 19.09 -5.55 22.39
C PHE A 72 20.24 -5.18 23.34
N LEU A 73 20.53 -3.88 23.50
CA LEU A 73 21.60 -3.41 24.39
C LEU A 73 21.36 -3.82 25.85
N MET A 74 20.13 -3.63 26.36
CA MET A 74 19.77 -4.06 27.72
C MET A 74 19.84 -5.58 27.89
N GLY A 75 19.43 -6.34 26.87
CA GLY A 75 19.48 -7.79 26.89
C GLY A 75 20.92 -8.34 26.94
N PHE A 76 21.83 -7.76 26.17
CA PHE A 76 23.24 -8.13 26.23
C PHE A 76 23.89 -7.73 27.56
N ALA A 77 23.50 -6.60 28.14
CA ALA A 77 24.07 -6.11 29.40
C ALA A 77 23.72 -6.97 30.63
N LYS A 78 22.47 -7.45 30.76
CA LYS A 78 22.06 -8.26 31.92
C LYS A 78 22.40 -9.75 31.81
N GLY A 79 22.47 -10.30 30.60
CA GLY A 79 22.70 -11.72 30.43
C GLY A 79 22.86 -12.13 28.97
N TRP A 80 24.08 -12.04 28.48
CA TRP A 80 24.45 -12.39 27.10
C TRP A 80 24.09 -13.84 26.70
N LYS A 81 24.10 -14.79 27.65
CA LYS A 81 23.74 -16.20 27.38
C LYS A 81 22.27 -16.40 27.04
N LEU A 82 21.36 -15.75 27.78
CA LEU A 82 19.91 -15.89 27.54
C LEU A 82 19.48 -15.18 26.25
N THR A 83 20.08 -14.03 25.96
CA THR A 83 19.80 -13.28 24.72
C THR A 83 20.24 -14.03 23.47
N LEU A 84 21.40 -14.67 23.47
CA LEU A 84 21.88 -15.51 22.36
C LEU A 84 20.92 -16.66 22.00
N VAL A 85 20.31 -17.28 23.02
CA VAL A 85 19.31 -18.34 22.80
C VAL A 85 18.06 -17.78 22.12
N ILE A 86 17.53 -16.65 22.60
CA ILE A 86 16.34 -16.01 22.02
C ILE A 86 16.59 -15.53 20.59
N ILE A 87 17.77 -14.95 20.34
CA ILE A 87 18.19 -14.51 19.00
C ILE A 87 18.29 -15.70 18.04
N SER A 88 18.71 -16.88 18.52
CA SER A 88 18.80 -18.08 17.66
C SER A 88 17.43 -18.66 17.28
N VAL A 89 16.42 -18.50 18.14
CA VAL A 89 15.05 -18.98 17.86
C VAL A 89 14.27 -17.99 16.97
N SER A 90 14.55 -16.68 17.07
CA SER A 90 13.89 -15.65 16.25
C SER A 90 13.91 -15.89 14.73
N PRO A 91 15.05 -16.23 14.08
CA PRO A 91 15.08 -16.48 12.64
C PRO A 91 14.31 -17.74 12.26
N LEU A 92 14.20 -18.74 13.13
CA LEU A 92 13.38 -19.93 12.86
C LEU A 92 11.90 -19.57 12.74
N ILE A 93 11.39 -18.74 13.66
CA ILE A 93 10.03 -18.22 13.62
C ILE A 93 9.83 -17.29 12.42
N GLY A 94 10.82 -16.42 12.14
CA GLY A 94 10.81 -15.53 10.98
C GLY A 94 10.75 -16.27 9.65
N LEU A 95 11.48 -17.39 9.52
CA LEU A 95 11.42 -18.25 8.33
C LEU A 95 10.07 -18.94 8.20
N ALA A 96 9.54 -19.51 9.28
CA ALA A 96 8.24 -20.18 9.25
C ALA A 96 7.11 -19.21 8.82
N THR A 97 7.09 -18.02 9.41
CA THR A 97 6.11 -16.96 9.07
C THR A 97 6.32 -16.42 7.66
N GLY A 98 7.57 -16.21 7.23
CA GLY A 98 7.90 -15.76 5.88
C GLY A 98 7.47 -16.77 4.81
N LEU A 99 7.73 -18.06 5.02
CA LEU A 99 7.26 -19.12 4.13
C LEU A 99 5.74 -19.16 4.06
N MET A 100 5.06 -19.09 5.21
CA MET A 100 3.59 -19.06 5.27
C MET A 100 3.04 -17.86 4.48
N ALA A 101 3.60 -16.66 4.67
CA ALA A 101 3.18 -15.45 3.95
C ALA A 101 3.37 -15.58 2.43
N LEU A 102 4.49 -16.17 1.97
CA LEU A 102 4.73 -16.43 0.55
C LEU A 102 3.73 -17.45 -0.02
N PHE A 103 3.40 -18.49 0.74
CA PHE A 103 2.40 -19.47 0.33
C PHE A 103 1.01 -18.84 0.21
N VAL A 104 0.60 -18.06 1.21
CA VAL A 104 -0.68 -17.34 1.19
C VAL A 104 -0.73 -16.38 0.00
N ALA A 105 0.31 -15.57 -0.22
CA ALA A 105 0.35 -14.64 -1.35
C ALA A 105 0.24 -15.37 -2.71
N LYS A 106 0.89 -16.53 -2.86
CA LYS A 106 0.77 -17.36 -4.07
C LYS A 106 -0.62 -17.95 -4.25
N LEU A 107 -1.26 -18.41 -3.18
CA LEU A 107 -2.62 -18.95 -3.23
C LEU A 107 -3.62 -17.86 -3.58
N THR A 108 -3.56 -16.70 -2.91
CA THR A 108 -4.40 -15.55 -3.23
C THR A 108 -4.21 -15.10 -4.67
N GLY A 109 -2.98 -15.10 -5.19
CA GLY A 109 -2.73 -14.78 -6.60
C GLY A 109 -3.38 -15.77 -7.57
N LYS A 110 -3.37 -17.07 -7.25
CA LYS A 110 -4.05 -18.09 -8.06
C LYS A 110 -5.56 -17.99 -7.97
N GLU A 111 -6.11 -17.79 -6.77
CA GLU A 111 -7.54 -17.58 -6.56
C GLU A 111 -8.02 -16.39 -7.39
N LEU A 112 -7.30 -15.27 -7.34
CA LEU A 112 -7.64 -14.08 -8.11
C LEU A 112 -7.64 -14.35 -9.63
N GLN A 113 -6.75 -15.20 -10.14
CA GLN A 113 -6.75 -15.58 -11.56
C GLN A 113 -7.96 -16.45 -11.95
N GLU A 114 -8.35 -17.42 -11.12
CA GLU A 114 -9.54 -18.22 -11.39
C GLU A 114 -10.82 -17.38 -11.28
N TYR A 115 -10.89 -16.48 -10.28
CA TYR A 115 -11.97 -15.49 -10.19
C TYR A 115 -12.00 -14.56 -11.41
N ALA A 116 -10.85 -14.14 -11.94
CA ALA A 116 -10.79 -13.31 -13.14
C ALA A 116 -11.32 -14.04 -14.39
N LYS A 117 -11.06 -15.36 -14.53
CA LYS A 117 -11.61 -16.16 -15.64
C LYS A 117 -13.13 -16.29 -15.53
N ALA A 118 -13.64 -16.65 -14.35
CA ALA A 118 -15.08 -16.73 -14.12
C ALA A 118 -15.76 -15.36 -14.32
N GLY A 119 -15.11 -14.29 -13.85
CA GLY A 119 -15.53 -12.92 -14.07
C GLY A 119 -15.58 -12.55 -15.55
N ALA A 120 -14.59 -12.97 -16.35
CA ALA A 120 -14.57 -12.72 -17.79
C ALA A 120 -15.71 -13.43 -18.52
N VAL A 121 -16.03 -14.67 -18.15
CA VAL A 121 -17.19 -15.40 -18.71
C VAL A 121 -18.49 -14.68 -18.35
N ALA A 122 -18.66 -14.28 -17.09
CA ALA A 122 -19.82 -13.50 -16.67
C ALA A 122 -19.92 -12.16 -17.43
N ASP A 123 -18.80 -11.47 -17.64
CA ASP A 123 -18.75 -10.20 -18.37
C ASP A 123 -19.12 -10.39 -19.86
N GLU A 124 -18.69 -11.48 -20.50
CA GLU A 124 -19.05 -11.84 -21.88
C GLU A 124 -20.56 -12.12 -22.02
N VAL A 125 -21.12 -12.89 -21.10
CA VAL A 125 -22.55 -13.23 -21.06
C VAL A 125 -23.40 -11.98 -20.82
N LEU A 126 -23.01 -11.12 -19.87
CA LEU A 126 -23.72 -9.88 -19.58
C LEU A 126 -23.61 -8.86 -20.73
N SER A 127 -22.44 -8.75 -21.36
CA SER A 127 -22.24 -7.88 -22.52
C SER A 127 -23.09 -8.33 -23.73
N SER A 128 -23.25 -9.65 -23.90
CA SER A 128 -24.03 -10.25 -24.99
C SER A 128 -25.44 -10.71 -24.57
N VAL A 129 -26.01 -10.13 -23.51
CA VAL A 129 -27.27 -10.58 -22.90
C VAL A 129 -28.44 -10.67 -23.88
N ARG A 130 -28.53 -9.75 -24.86
CA ARG A 130 -29.59 -9.79 -25.89
C ARG A 130 -29.48 -11.02 -26.79
N THR A 131 -28.27 -11.48 -27.07
CA THR A 131 -28.02 -12.68 -27.87
C THR A 131 -28.30 -13.93 -27.05
N VAL A 132 -27.85 -13.98 -25.79
CA VAL A 132 -28.11 -15.12 -24.89
C VAL A 132 -29.62 -15.30 -24.64
N ALA A 133 -30.35 -14.20 -24.44
CA ALA A 133 -31.81 -14.21 -24.28
C ALA A 133 -32.54 -14.60 -25.59
N ALA A 134 -32.04 -14.18 -26.76
CA ALA A 134 -32.64 -14.53 -28.05
C ALA A 134 -32.51 -16.02 -28.40
N PHE A 135 -31.46 -16.69 -27.92
CA PHE A 135 -31.25 -18.13 -28.11
C PHE A 135 -31.65 -19.00 -26.90
N GLY A 136 -32.18 -18.40 -25.83
CA GLY A 136 -32.60 -19.11 -24.62
C GLY A 136 -31.44 -19.81 -23.88
N GLY A 137 -30.21 -19.31 -24.00
CA GLY A 137 -28.99 -19.94 -23.48
C GLY A 137 -28.74 -19.74 -21.98
N GLU A 138 -29.67 -19.13 -21.26
CA GLU A 138 -29.49 -18.68 -19.87
C GLU A 138 -29.13 -19.82 -18.91
N ILE A 139 -29.72 -21.00 -19.10
CA ILE A 139 -29.48 -22.18 -18.23
C ILE A 139 -28.07 -22.74 -18.45
N LYS A 140 -27.51 -22.58 -19.66
CA LYS A 140 -26.20 -23.14 -20.04
C LYS A 140 -25.02 -22.28 -19.56
N GLU A 141 -25.23 -20.97 -19.40
CA GLU A 141 -24.19 -20.05 -18.93
C GLU A 141 -24.15 -19.92 -17.39
N VAL A 142 -25.17 -20.45 -16.70
CA VAL A 142 -25.27 -20.48 -15.23
C VAL A 142 -24.67 -21.76 -14.64
N ASP A 143 -24.68 -22.86 -15.40
CA ASP A 143 -24.07 -24.17 -15.05
C ASP A 143 -22.57 -24.21 -15.40
#